data_AF-A0A969L6G1-F1
#
_entry.id   AF-A0A969L6G1-F1
#
_cell.length_a   1.000
_cell.length_b   1.000
_cell.length_c   1.000
_cell.angle_alpha   90.00
_cell.angle_beta   90.00
_cell.angle_gamma   90.00
#
_symmetry.space_group_name_H-M   'P 1'
#
loop_
_entity.id
_entity.type
_entity.pdbx_description
1 polymer ?
#
loop_
_entity_poly.entity_id
_entity_poly.type
_entity_poly.pdbx_seq_one_letter_code
_entity_poly.pdbx_strand_id
1 'polypeptide(L)'
;MIIAHRGASGYLPEHTLAAYQLAIEQGADYIEPDLVMTKDGVLISRHENEISETTDVATVFPERKATKVIDGEPITGWFVEDFTLKEIKRLKARERLSFRNQSHNGLYQIPTLTEIIDLLAQQSKKRLILGGARATGPENAARMPEPPSIMPGFWPGQSSPDRTRRRRRRSGRCASLTRQLSGCCRRLQPGD
;
A
#
# COMPACT_ATOMS: atom_id res chain seq x y z
N MET A 1 0.98 17.36 9.81
CA MET A 1 1.64 16.05 9.82
C MET A 1 1.45 15.41 8.46
N ILE A 2 2.54 15.07 7.79
CA ILE A 2 2.61 14.47 6.47
C ILE A 2 3.33 13.14 6.61
N ILE A 3 2.65 12.04 6.24
CA ILE A 3 3.21 10.69 6.25
C ILE A 3 3.42 10.29 4.79
N ALA A 4 4.67 10.00 4.42
CA ALA A 4 5.02 9.54 3.10
C ALA A 4 4.78 8.04 2.96
N HIS A 5 3.56 7.69 2.52
CA HIS A 5 3.12 6.34 2.25
C HIS A 5 4.01 5.68 1.19
N ARG A 6 4.80 4.68 1.62
CA ARG A 6 5.83 3.99 0.82
C ARG A 6 6.94 4.90 0.28
N GLY A 7 7.19 6.03 0.94
CA GLY A 7 8.08 7.09 0.47
C GLY A 7 7.42 8.02 -0.57
N ALA A 8 8.22 8.66 -1.43
CA ALA A 8 7.74 9.49 -2.53
C ALA A 8 7.27 8.62 -3.72
N SER A 9 6.34 7.68 -3.44
CA SER A 9 5.91 6.62 -4.36
C SER A 9 5.21 7.12 -5.63
N GLY A 10 4.75 8.36 -5.67
CA GLY A 10 4.26 9.01 -6.89
C GLY A 10 5.36 9.40 -7.88
N TYR A 11 6.61 9.45 -7.44
CA TYR A 11 7.76 9.93 -8.22
C TYR A 11 8.78 8.83 -8.50
N LEU A 12 9.00 7.93 -7.55
CA LEU A 12 10.00 6.86 -7.59
C LEU A 12 9.36 5.52 -7.19
N PRO A 13 9.93 4.36 -7.63
CA PRO A 13 9.44 3.05 -7.22
C PRO A 13 9.32 2.95 -5.70
N GLU A 14 8.16 2.47 -5.25
CA GLU A 14 7.77 2.42 -3.84
C GLU A 14 8.75 1.62 -2.97
N HIS A 15 8.88 2.03 -1.71
CA HIS A 15 9.75 1.41 -0.69
C HIS A 15 11.23 1.26 -1.11
N THR A 16 11.76 2.22 -1.87
CA THR A 16 13.20 2.31 -2.15
C THR A 16 13.85 3.34 -1.24
N LEU A 17 15.16 3.23 -0.95
CA LEU A 17 15.88 4.27 -0.19
C LEU A 17 15.78 5.63 -0.89
N ALA A 18 15.77 5.64 -2.24
CA ALA A 18 15.59 6.86 -3.02
C ALA A 18 14.20 7.48 -2.83
N ALA A 19 13.13 6.68 -2.82
CA ALA A 19 11.78 7.17 -2.53
C ALA A 19 11.66 7.73 -1.11
N TYR A 20 12.26 7.08 -0.11
CA TYR A 20 12.28 7.60 1.26
C TYR A 20 13.11 8.89 1.38
N GLN A 21 14.29 8.93 0.75
CA GLN A 21 15.13 10.11 0.74
C GLN A 21 14.42 11.31 0.11
N LEU A 22 13.78 11.12 -1.05
CA LEU A 22 13.03 12.17 -1.72
C LEU A 22 11.85 12.66 -0.87
N ALA A 23 11.14 11.77 -0.20
CA ALA A 23 10.05 12.15 0.71
C ALA A 23 10.55 13.03 1.87
N ILE A 24 11.70 12.69 2.46
CA ILE A 24 12.33 13.50 3.51
C ILE A 24 12.71 14.88 2.97
N GLU A 25 13.28 14.94 1.76
CA GLU A 25 13.65 16.20 1.10
C GLU A 25 12.45 17.06 0.74
N GLN A 26 11.31 16.44 0.41
CA GLN A 26 10.02 17.10 0.17
C GLN A 26 9.32 17.55 1.47
N GLY A 27 9.89 17.26 2.64
CA GLY A 27 9.39 17.73 3.93
C GLY A 27 8.37 16.81 4.60
N ALA A 28 8.38 15.50 4.30
CA ALA A 28 7.57 14.55 5.05
C ALA A 28 7.98 14.52 6.54
N ASP A 29 6.99 14.48 7.43
CA ASP A 29 7.22 14.33 8.88
C ASP A 29 7.61 12.89 9.23
N TYR A 30 7.03 11.92 8.52
CA TYR A 30 7.29 10.48 8.68
C TYR A 30 7.42 9.80 7.32
N ILE A 31 8.23 8.76 7.26
CA ILE A 31 8.20 7.76 6.18
C ILE A 31 7.49 6.51 6.69
N GLU A 32 6.76 5.84 5.80
CA GLU A 32 5.99 4.65 6.14
C GLU A 32 6.56 3.46 5.37
N PRO A 33 7.22 2.51 6.07
CA PRO A 33 7.65 1.25 5.50
C PRO A 33 6.67 0.12 5.81
N ASP A 34 6.27 -0.62 4.78
CA ASP A 34 5.70 -1.95 4.90
C ASP A 34 6.85 -2.96 5.01
N LEU A 35 6.68 -4.00 5.82
CA LEU A 35 7.74 -4.98 6.11
C LEU A 35 7.28 -6.41 5.86
N VAL A 36 8.14 -7.16 5.18
CA VAL A 36 8.03 -8.60 4.99
C VAL A 36 9.36 -9.27 5.33
N MET A 37 9.33 -10.57 5.63
CA MET A 37 10.50 -11.30 6.13
C MET A 37 11.06 -12.24 5.07
N THR A 38 12.38 -12.19 4.87
CA THR A 38 13.11 -13.15 4.01
C THR A 38 13.19 -14.54 4.66
N LYS A 39 13.57 -15.55 3.87
CA LYS A 39 13.80 -16.93 4.33
C LYS A 39 14.76 -17.02 5.51
N ASP A 40 15.78 -16.16 5.53
CA ASP A 40 16.82 -16.07 6.57
C ASP A 40 16.49 -15.05 7.67
N GLY A 41 15.23 -14.62 7.79
CA GLY A 41 14.71 -13.87 8.93
C GLY A 41 14.98 -12.37 8.91
N VAL A 42 15.36 -11.80 7.76
CA VAL A 42 15.65 -10.37 7.62
C VAL A 42 14.40 -9.62 7.18
N LEU A 43 14.09 -8.51 7.86
CA LEU A 43 13.00 -7.62 7.47
C LEU A 43 13.43 -6.71 6.32
N ILE A 44 12.70 -6.81 5.21
CA ILE A 44 12.84 -5.96 4.02
C ILE A 44 11.59 -5.13 3.82
N SER A 45 11.72 -4.01 3.13
CA SER A 45 10.57 -3.16 2.84
C SER A 45 9.95 -3.46 1.49
N ARG A 46 8.73 -4.01 1.51
CA ARG A 46 7.80 -4.32 0.41
C ARG A 46 6.39 -4.40 0.99
N HIS A 47 5.37 -4.07 0.19
CA HIS A 47 3.97 -4.10 0.62
C HIS A 47 3.36 -5.50 0.53
N GLU A 48 3.64 -6.25 -0.54
CA GLU A 48 3.27 -7.66 -0.67
C GLU A 48 4.47 -8.59 -0.49
N ASN A 49 4.24 -9.81 -0.01
CA ASN A 49 5.25 -10.87 -0.02
C ASN A 49 5.42 -11.49 -1.42
N GLU A 50 4.40 -11.46 -2.26
CA GLU A 50 4.50 -11.74 -3.70
C GLU A 50 5.11 -10.51 -4.40
N ILE A 51 6.23 -10.70 -5.11
CA ILE A 51 7.07 -9.59 -5.60
C ILE A 51 7.16 -9.51 -7.13
N SER A 52 6.28 -10.16 -7.88
CA SER A 52 6.28 -10.15 -9.36
C SER A 52 6.11 -8.75 -9.93
N GLU A 53 5.21 -7.96 -9.36
CA GLU A 53 4.80 -6.67 -9.93
C GLU A 53 5.74 -5.53 -9.58
N THR A 54 6.47 -5.65 -8.46
CA THR A 54 7.30 -4.57 -7.91
C THR A 54 8.80 -4.82 -8.05
N THR A 55 9.20 -5.98 -8.61
CA THR A 55 10.62 -6.32 -8.84
C THR A 55 10.88 -6.99 -10.20
N ASP A 56 12.15 -7.13 -10.56
CA ASP A 56 12.62 -7.89 -11.74
C ASP A 56 12.82 -9.41 -11.48
N VAL A 57 12.24 -9.95 -10.40
CA VAL A 57 12.43 -11.34 -9.95
C VAL A 57 12.16 -12.38 -11.03
N ALA A 58 11.18 -12.16 -11.89
CA ALA A 58 10.83 -13.09 -12.97
C ALA A 58 11.98 -13.28 -13.98
N THR A 59 12.84 -12.27 -14.15
CA THR A 59 14.02 -12.33 -15.01
C THR A 59 15.24 -12.86 -14.26
N VAL A 60 15.41 -12.48 -12.99
CA VAL A 60 16.59 -12.84 -12.20
C VAL A 60 16.54 -14.29 -11.68
N PHE A 61 15.34 -14.80 -11.39
CA PHE A 61 15.11 -16.13 -10.81
C PHE A 61 13.87 -16.82 -11.43
N PRO A 62 13.79 -17.02 -12.76
CA PRO A 62 12.62 -17.59 -13.42
C PRO A 62 12.19 -18.95 -12.86
N GLU A 63 13.15 -19.74 -12.38
CA GLU A 63 12.96 -21.09 -11.81
C GLU A 63 12.35 -21.10 -10.40
N ARG A 64 12.24 -19.94 -9.75
CA ARG A 64 11.77 -19.82 -8.36
C ARG A 64 10.28 -19.50 -8.23
N LYS A 65 9.55 -19.54 -9.34
CA LYS A 65 8.10 -19.33 -9.34
C LYS A 65 7.41 -20.46 -8.58
N ALA A 66 6.47 -20.11 -7.71
CA ALA A 66 5.71 -21.06 -6.90
C ALA A 66 4.22 -20.69 -6.88
N THR A 67 3.39 -21.61 -6.40
CA THR A 67 1.98 -21.35 -6.07
C THR A 67 1.80 -21.52 -4.57
N LYS A 68 1.20 -20.53 -3.92
CA LYS A 68 0.89 -20.53 -2.49
C LYS A 68 -0.55 -20.09 -2.25
N VAL A 69 -1.15 -20.57 -1.17
CA VAL A 69 -2.48 -20.12 -0.76
C VAL A 69 -2.33 -18.95 0.19
N ILE A 70 -2.84 -17.78 -0.20
CA ILE A 70 -2.83 -16.55 0.59
C ILE A 70 -4.29 -16.13 0.76
N ASP A 71 -4.72 -15.96 2.00
CA ASP A 71 -6.11 -15.62 2.35
C ASP A 71 -7.17 -16.56 1.73
N GLY A 72 -6.80 -17.83 1.53
CA GLY A 72 -7.66 -18.86 0.94
C GLY A 72 -7.60 -18.94 -0.59
N GLU A 73 -6.90 -18.02 -1.25
CA GLU A 73 -6.78 -17.97 -2.71
C GLU A 73 -5.40 -18.46 -3.19
N PRO A 74 -5.34 -19.29 -4.25
CA PRO A 74 -4.07 -19.72 -4.83
C PRO A 74 -3.43 -18.57 -5.63
N ILE A 75 -2.34 -18.03 -5.13
CA ILE A 75 -1.51 -17.03 -5.80
C ILE A 75 -0.29 -17.71 -6.41
N THR A 76 0.01 -17.41 -7.67
CA THR A 76 1.17 -17.97 -8.39
C THR A 76 2.14 -16.86 -8.77
N GLY A 77 3.35 -16.89 -8.21
CA GLY A 77 4.30 -15.79 -8.30
C GLY A 77 5.64 -16.12 -7.65
N TRP A 78 6.35 -15.11 -7.19
CA TRP A 78 7.61 -15.25 -6.46
C TRP A 78 7.46 -14.63 -5.09
N PHE A 79 7.74 -15.39 -4.04
CA PHE A 79 7.43 -15.00 -2.68
C PHE A 79 8.69 -14.74 -1.86
N VAL A 80 8.75 -13.59 -1.18
CA VAL A 80 9.92 -13.14 -0.41
C VAL A 80 10.39 -14.19 0.59
N GLU A 81 9.49 -14.90 1.25
CA GLU A 81 9.83 -15.91 2.25
C GLU A 81 10.56 -17.14 1.67
N ASP A 82 10.64 -17.27 0.35
CA ASP A 82 11.44 -18.30 -0.32
C ASP A 82 12.88 -17.85 -0.58
N PHE A 83 13.19 -16.55 -0.48
CA PHE A 83 14.50 -15.97 -0.80
C PHE A 83 15.28 -15.56 0.44
N THR A 84 16.59 -15.77 0.42
CA THR A 84 17.53 -15.18 1.38
C THR A 84 17.72 -13.70 1.11
N LEU A 85 18.19 -12.93 2.09
CA LEU A 85 18.55 -11.52 1.88
C LEU A 85 19.55 -11.37 0.73
N LYS A 86 20.53 -12.27 0.64
CA LYS A 86 21.56 -12.24 -0.42
C LYS A 86 20.93 -12.34 -1.81
N GLU A 87 19.90 -13.16 -1.98
CA GLU A 87 19.16 -13.27 -3.23
C GLU A 87 18.29 -12.02 -3.48
N ILE A 88 17.57 -11.54 -2.46
CA ILE A 88 16.77 -10.31 -2.55
C ILE A 88 17.61 -9.11 -2.99
N LYS A 89 18.86 -9.01 -2.51
CA LYS A 89 19.78 -7.91 -2.88
C LYS A 89 20.27 -7.95 -4.32
N ARG A 90 20.00 -9.04 -5.06
CA ARG A 90 20.22 -9.10 -6.52
C ARG A 90 19.09 -8.47 -7.31
N LEU A 91 17.91 -8.33 -6.72
CA LEU A 91 16.73 -7.79 -7.38
C LEU A 91 16.76 -6.27 -7.44
N LYS A 92 16.04 -5.75 -8.43
CA LYS A 92 15.79 -4.32 -8.62
C LYS A 92 14.31 -4.03 -8.54
N ALA A 93 13.98 -2.90 -7.91
CA ALA A 93 12.62 -2.39 -7.83
C ALA A 93 12.14 -1.87 -9.19
N ARG A 94 10.84 -2.00 -9.43
CA ARG A 94 10.11 -1.42 -10.56
C ARG A 94 8.81 -0.80 -10.07
N GLU A 95 8.32 0.17 -10.84
CA GLU A 95 6.98 0.69 -10.73
C GLU A 95 5.97 -0.35 -11.25
N ARG A 96 4.92 -0.59 -10.46
CA ARG A 96 3.86 -1.55 -10.78
C ARG A 96 2.75 -0.92 -11.60
N LEU A 97 2.49 0.37 -11.37
CA LEU A 97 1.41 1.11 -12.00
C LEU A 97 1.86 1.65 -13.36
N SER A 98 1.34 1.06 -14.44
CA SER A 98 1.75 1.38 -15.82
C SER A 98 1.58 2.85 -16.21
N PHE A 99 0.67 3.58 -15.57
CA PHE A 99 0.42 5.00 -15.82
C PHE A 99 1.44 5.94 -15.14
N ARG A 100 2.29 5.42 -14.24
CA ARG A 100 3.37 6.17 -13.59
C ARG A 100 4.67 6.07 -14.38
N ASN A 101 5.63 6.94 -14.04
CA ASN A 101 6.91 7.00 -14.72
C ASN A 101 7.73 5.72 -14.55
N GLN A 102 7.91 4.98 -15.65
CA GLN A 102 8.66 3.72 -15.69
C GLN A 102 10.18 3.90 -15.80
N SER A 103 10.70 5.12 -15.98
CA SER A 103 12.13 5.39 -16.24
C SER A 103 13.06 5.01 -15.09
N HIS A 104 12.51 4.73 -13.91
CA HIS A 104 13.26 4.38 -12.71
C HIS A 104 13.31 2.87 -12.42
N ASN A 105 12.69 2.05 -13.27
CA ASN A 105 12.73 0.60 -13.15
C ASN A 105 14.17 0.10 -13.29
N GLY A 106 14.57 -0.86 -12.44
CA GLY A 106 15.91 -1.46 -12.52
C GLY A 106 17.02 -0.67 -11.80
N LEU A 107 16.73 0.55 -11.32
CA LEU A 107 17.77 1.41 -10.74
C LEU A 107 18.06 1.10 -9.28
N TYR A 108 17.01 0.86 -8.48
CA TYR A 108 17.11 0.78 -7.03
C TYR A 108 17.01 -0.65 -6.51
N GLN A 109 17.74 -0.95 -5.43
CA GLN A 109 17.63 -2.21 -4.70
C GLN A 109 16.49 -2.18 -3.69
N ILE A 110 16.09 -3.36 -3.23
CA ILE A 110 15.12 -3.53 -2.15
C ILE A 110 15.84 -3.29 -0.80
N PRO A 111 15.39 -2.35 0.03
CA PRO A 111 16.02 -2.04 1.30
C PRO A 111 15.57 -2.99 2.42
N THR A 112 16.45 -3.19 3.39
CA THR A 112 16.18 -3.75 4.71
C THR A 112 15.67 -2.68 5.65
N LEU A 113 14.99 -3.08 6.73
CA LEU A 113 14.62 -2.15 7.79
C LEU A 113 15.85 -1.42 8.37
N THR A 114 16.97 -2.12 8.54
CA THR A 114 18.22 -1.54 9.06
C THR A 114 18.74 -0.43 8.16
N GLU A 115 18.79 -0.64 6.84
CA GLU A 115 19.23 0.42 5.90
C GLU A 115 18.30 1.63 5.89
N ILE A 116 16.99 1.43 6.12
CA ILE A 116 16.03 2.53 6.25
C ILE A 116 16.30 3.33 7.53
N ILE A 117 16.58 2.65 8.65
CA ILE A 117 16.94 3.30 9.91
C ILE A 117 18.27 4.07 9.76
N ASP A 118 19.26 3.47 9.09
CA ASP A 118 20.54 4.11 8.82
C ASP A 118 20.38 5.37 7.96
N LEU A 119 19.51 5.32 6.94
CA LEU A 119 19.15 6.49 6.14
C LEU A 119 18.57 7.60 7.04
N LEU A 120 17.61 7.27 7.91
CA LEU A 120 16.99 8.24 8.82
C LEU A 120 18.00 8.83 9.82
N ALA A 121 18.92 8.02 10.34
CA ALA A 121 19.99 8.48 11.22
C ALA A 121 20.92 9.46 10.50
N GLN A 122 21.29 9.16 9.25
CA GLN A 122 22.11 10.03 8.40
C GLN A 122 21.40 11.36 8.11
N GLN A 123 20.12 11.33 7.74
CA GLN A 123 19.35 12.55 7.48
C GLN A 123 19.17 13.40 8.73
N SER A 124 18.94 12.77 9.89
CA SER A 124 18.83 13.47 11.17
C SER A 124 20.14 14.18 11.53
N LYS A 125 21.29 13.50 11.34
CA LYS A 125 22.62 14.10 11.56
C LYS A 125 22.88 15.25 10.58
N LYS A 126 22.54 15.08 9.30
CA LYS A 126 22.67 16.14 8.28
C LYS A 126 21.88 17.40 8.66
N ARG A 127 20.63 17.23 9.12
CA ARG A 127 19.79 18.35 9.59
C ARG A 127 20.36 19.06 10.81
N LEU A 128 21.01 18.32 11.71
CA LEU A 128 21.65 18.91 12.89
C LEU A 128 22.88 19.76 12.49
N ILE A 129 23.71 19.25 11.58
CA ILE A 129 24.92 19.93 11.11
C ILE A 129 24.60 21.18 10.28
N LEU A 130 23.58 21.12 9.43
CA LEU A 130 23.20 22.22 8.52
C LEU A 130 22.44 23.37 9.20
N GLY A 131 22.38 23.41 10.55
CA GLY A 131 21.67 24.42 11.31
C GLY A 131 20.19 24.10 11.39
N GLY A 132 19.80 23.46 12.50
CA GLY A 132 18.44 22.96 12.75
C GLY A 132 17.38 24.06 12.85
N ALA A 133 16.95 24.60 11.70
CA ALA A 133 15.63 25.18 11.58
C ALA A 133 14.64 24.04 11.31
N ARG A 134 13.69 23.85 12.22
CA ARG A 134 12.45 23.13 11.88
C ARG A 134 11.82 23.91 10.72
N ALA A 135 11.74 23.30 9.55
CA ALA A 135 10.81 23.72 8.51
C ALA A 135 9.37 23.41 8.96
N THR A 136 8.92 24.03 10.05
CA THR A 136 7.53 24.03 10.48
C THR A 136 6.90 25.29 9.93
N GLY A 137 6.60 25.30 8.64
CA GLY A 137 6.00 26.45 7.99
C GLY A 137 5.48 26.08 6.60
N PRO A 138 4.28 26.56 6.20
CA PRO A 138 3.70 26.28 4.89
C PRO A 138 4.52 26.86 3.72
N GLU A 139 5.55 27.67 3.98
CA GLU A 139 6.39 28.29 2.95
C GLU A 139 7.22 27.31 2.09
N ASN A 140 7.48 26.08 2.54
CA ASN A 140 8.26 25.10 1.75
C ASN A 140 7.43 24.28 0.76
N ALA A 141 6.10 24.43 0.75
CA ALA A 141 5.26 23.87 -0.32
C ALA A 141 5.66 24.42 -1.70
N ALA A 142 6.26 25.62 -1.76
CA ALA A 142 6.69 26.28 -3.00
C ALA A 142 7.94 25.68 -3.65
N ARG A 143 8.59 24.67 -3.05
CA ARG A 143 9.75 23.97 -3.60
C ARG A 143 9.47 22.54 -4.04
N MET A 144 8.20 22.14 -4.03
CA MET A 144 7.78 20.83 -4.50
C MET A 144 7.86 20.79 -6.03
N PRO A 145 8.57 19.83 -6.63
CA PRO A 145 8.34 19.55 -8.04
C PRO A 145 6.86 19.15 -8.18
N GLU A 146 6.15 19.84 -9.08
CA GLU A 146 4.76 19.55 -9.39
C GLU A 146 4.59 18.02 -9.56
N PRO A 147 3.63 17.38 -8.86
CA PRO A 147 3.33 15.98 -9.13
C PRO A 147 3.02 15.85 -10.63
N PRO A 148 3.42 14.74 -11.27
CA PRO A 148 3.03 14.51 -12.66
C PRO A 148 1.52 14.65 -12.78
N SER A 149 1.08 15.42 -13.78
CA SER A 149 -0.32 15.79 -13.97
C SER A 149 -1.18 14.53 -14.01
N ILE A 150 -1.89 14.24 -12.91
CA ILE A 150 -2.94 13.24 -12.91
C ILE A 150 -4.06 13.84 -13.75
N MET A 151 -4.24 13.31 -14.97
CA MET A 151 -5.39 13.66 -15.79
C MET A 151 -6.66 13.39 -14.98
N PRO A 152 -7.55 14.39 -14.80
CA PRO A 152 -8.80 14.16 -14.09
C PRO A 152 -9.70 13.28 -14.97
N GLY A 153 -9.79 11.99 -14.66
CA GLY A 153 -10.68 11.11 -15.44
C GLY A 153 -10.74 9.66 -14.97
N PHE A 154 -11.91 9.31 -14.43
CA PHE A 154 -12.51 7.98 -14.44
C PHE A 154 -12.09 6.98 -13.33
N TRP A 155 -12.64 7.19 -12.14
CA TRP A 155 -12.96 6.09 -11.22
C TRP A 155 -14.36 5.56 -11.60
N PRO A 156 -14.52 4.38 -12.21
CA PRO A 156 -15.85 3.84 -12.45
C PRO A 156 -16.39 3.25 -11.15
N GLY A 157 -17.55 3.76 -10.73
CA GLY A 157 -18.48 3.02 -9.88
C GLY A 157 -18.27 3.11 -8.37
N GLN A 158 -18.60 4.25 -7.78
CA GLN A 158 -19.27 4.30 -6.47
C GLN A 158 -20.26 5.46 -6.45
N SER A 159 -21.49 5.22 -6.92
CA SER A 159 -22.62 6.10 -6.64
C SER A 159 -23.06 5.87 -5.18
N SER A 160 -22.62 6.74 -4.28
CA SER A 160 -23.20 6.84 -2.94
C SER A 160 -24.58 7.50 -3.03
N PRO A 161 -25.67 6.91 -2.47
CA PRO A 161 -26.96 7.58 -2.46
C PRO A 161 -26.99 8.69 -1.41
N ASP A 162 -27.27 9.90 -1.89
CA ASP A 162 -27.57 11.11 -1.11
C ASP A 162 -28.68 10.83 -0.08
N ARG A 163 -28.29 10.94 1.19
CA ARG A 163 -29.14 10.69 2.36
C ARG A 163 -29.75 11.98 2.89
N THR A 164 -30.23 12.88 2.05
CA THR A 164 -30.94 14.09 2.53
C THR A 164 -32.07 14.58 1.63
N ARG A 165 -33.25 13.94 1.69
CA ARG A 165 -34.57 14.60 1.61
C ARG A 165 -35.71 13.59 1.55
N ARG A 166 -36.54 13.54 2.59
CA ARG A 166 -38.02 13.50 2.49
C ARG A 166 -38.64 13.53 3.88
N ARG A 167 -38.76 14.75 4.42
CA ARG A 167 -39.81 15.09 5.38
C ARG A 167 -41.06 15.51 4.59
N ARG A 168 -42.20 14.97 5.03
CA ARG A 168 -43.60 15.38 4.77
C ARG A 168 -44.20 15.03 3.40
N ARG A 169 -45.14 14.08 3.41
CA ARG A 169 -46.59 14.37 3.23
C ARG A 169 -47.44 13.26 3.85
N ARG A 170 -48.33 13.67 4.76
CA ARG A 170 -49.48 12.92 5.27
C ARG A 170 -50.48 12.72 4.12
N SER A 171 -51.15 11.57 4.05
CA SER A 171 -52.62 11.42 4.20
C SER A 171 -53.17 10.15 3.53
N GLY A 172 -53.85 9.31 4.33
CA GLY A 172 -54.99 8.50 3.89
C GLY A 172 -54.70 7.06 3.45
N ARG A 173 -54.90 6.08 4.33
CA ARG A 173 -56.17 5.37 4.53
C ARG A 173 -55.97 4.20 5.50
N CYS A 174 -56.98 4.03 6.33
CA CYS A 174 -57.15 3.03 7.36
C CYS A 174 -57.83 1.79 6.74
N ALA A 175 -57.37 0.57 7.07
CA ALA A 175 -58.22 -0.61 7.20
C ALA A 175 -57.44 -1.78 7.84
N SER A 176 -57.81 -2.07 9.08
CA SER A 176 -57.83 -3.34 9.82
C SER A 176 -57.46 -4.65 9.09
N LEU A 177 -56.73 -5.55 9.76
CA LEU A 177 -57.23 -6.86 10.26
C LEU A 177 -56.08 -7.73 10.85
N THR A 178 -56.06 -7.78 12.19
CA THR A 178 -56.15 -8.98 13.04
C THR A 178 -55.25 -10.22 12.82
N ARG A 179 -54.42 -10.51 13.87
CA ARG A 179 -53.95 -11.84 14.38
C ARG A 179 -53.13 -12.72 13.39
N GLN A 180 -52.19 -13.57 13.77
CA GLN A 180 -52.06 -14.38 14.97
C GLN A 180 -50.61 -14.87 15.12
N LEU A 181 -50.24 -15.12 16.37
CA LEU A 181 -48.99 -15.72 16.83
C LEU A 181 -48.80 -17.15 16.32
N SER A 182 -47.56 -17.63 16.54
CA SER A 182 -47.14 -18.97 16.96
C SER A 182 -46.79 -20.02 15.90
N GLY A 183 -45.63 -20.68 16.13
CA GLY A 183 -45.38 -22.02 15.59
C GLY A 183 -43.97 -22.35 15.12
N CYS A 184 -42.95 -22.14 15.98
CA CYS A 184 -41.65 -22.80 15.81
C CYS A 184 -41.74 -24.28 16.26
N CYS A 185 -40.99 -25.16 15.59
CA CYS A 185 -40.52 -26.49 16.03
C CYS A 185 -41.42 -27.74 15.77
N ARG A 186 -41.08 -28.53 14.73
CA ARG A 186 -41.15 -30.01 14.69
C ARG A 186 -39.96 -30.52 13.85
N ARG A 187 -39.00 -31.22 14.45
CA ARG A 187 -38.89 -32.69 14.62
C ARG A 187 -38.52 -33.44 13.33
N LEU A 188 -37.24 -33.78 13.19
CA LEU A 188 -36.74 -34.85 12.30
C LEU A 188 -36.71 -36.16 13.09
N GLN A 189 -37.25 -37.23 12.49
CA GLN A 189 -37.16 -38.61 12.97
C GLN A 189 -35.87 -39.27 12.43
N PRO A 190 -35.33 -40.31 13.09
CA PRO A 190 -34.25 -41.12 12.57
C PRO A 190 -34.77 -42.33 11.78
N GLY A 191 -34.04 -42.73 10.74
CA GLY A 191 -34.21 -43.98 9.99
C GLY A 191 -33.02 -44.91 10.22
N ASP A 192 -33.38 -46.18 10.41
CA ASP A 192 -32.67 -47.48 10.29
C ASP A 192 -31.44 -47.77 11.16
#